data_AF-A0A2C5YEK5-F1
#
_entry.id   AF-A0A2C5YEK5-F1
#
_cell.length_a   1.000
_cell.length_b   1.000
_cell.length_c   1.000
_cell.angle_alpha   90.00
_cell.angle_beta   90.00
_cell.angle_gamma   90.00
#
_symmetry.space_group_name_H-M   'P 1'
#
loop_
_entity.id
_entity.type
_entity.pdbx_description
1 polymer ?
#
loop_
_entity_poly.entity_id
_entity_poly.type
_entity_poly.pdbx_seq_one_letter_code
_entity_poly.pdbx_strand_id
1 'polypeptide(L)'
;MPEVDFNKLETTIFLLQTSLQAGPTSSDNVARCSHARLCDLEFGKKMHEYLHASVLRKRENWEDISYKWLLKHIKLSISLVCVSTFNVDDGHLGTILAQPEQASILVEASIDIYNNAELLDAATYSLQQIMHDKWVQTLHRARPIFSSSLDSSIRDAALNMAIKKFDGRPLSRLPRDTEPFKDNTAHFGLQKAQGGHDLLVRIVKDGSSLELVPQRVFEGVVEFRPLDDHWVHRHDNWLLSCHGSGWKLAQTKNQVLINPKSTTATLIKKFLSPLEAPLHLYMLFNSKTKLLSIELPRLRLAFSLRHGSCVIRSKQFQSMQIDADQRVGTLIGFASKLVLRDMGDAQVRKIIIPHGKISFDKTHYPSFGAHVTARVNHGTAHRVNTYTIDNLLCRLKDDGTMESKLYLGYAHALASYCIPDPFTGHTGTEQTLSILKSASVHSAFSLSDTALKSLDCIARLAPKRYFYPSHLRVMQTVEWDSSLGSLAQDSRFLVQVNTILDKVSELQSLYDTGPSIKGKLDHAHMDLVKREINTNSTLCVSGFGAEEFTNQYDEAYLPRDCGRRSPQAEQISDIVHRINTGQESRQKCSYANGNGL
;
A
#
# COMPACT_ATOMS: atom_id res chain seq x y z
N MET A 1 32.36 -22.04 15.41
CA MET A 1 31.70 -20.73 15.53
C MET A 1 30.33 -20.85 14.88
N PRO A 2 29.28 -20.23 15.44
CA PRO A 2 27.98 -20.18 14.76
C PRO A 2 28.17 -19.50 13.39
N GLU A 3 27.57 -20.09 12.37
CA GLU A 3 27.63 -19.61 10.99
C GLU A 3 26.68 -18.41 10.85
N VAL A 4 27.23 -17.23 10.55
CA VAL A 4 26.46 -15.98 10.44
C VAL A 4 26.11 -15.77 8.95
N ASP A 5 24.84 -15.88 8.61
CA ASP A 5 24.34 -15.72 7.24
C ASP A 5 24.02 -14.24 6.93
N PHE A 6 24.96 -13.55 6.29
CA PHE A 6 24.82 -12.15 5.89
C PHE A 6 23.76 -11.88 4.81
N ASN A 7 23.11 -12.91 4.25
CA ASN A 7 21.98 -12.70 3.33
C ASN A 7 20.65 -12.46 4.05
N LYS A 8 20.61 -12.69 5.37
CA LYS A 8 19.41 -12.53 6.19
C LYS A 8 19.32 -11.11 6.76
N LEU A 9 18.14 -10.50 6.63
CA LEU A 9 17.87 -9.15 7.15
C LEU A 9 18.07 -9.08 8.67
N GLU A 10 17.77 -10.17 9.36
CA GLU A 10 17.92 -10.35 10.80
C GLU A 10 19.38 -10.23 11.24
N THR A 11 20.31 -10.72 10.41
CA THR A 11 21.76 -10.59 10.66
C THR A 11 22.21 -9.15 10.52
N THR A 12 21.67 -8.42 9.55
CA THR A 12 21.91 -6.99 9.37
C THR A 12 21.33 -6.17 10.53
N ILE A 13 20.11 -6.47 10.98
CA ILE A 13 19.47 -5.81 12.13
C ILE A 13 20.25 -6.10 13.41
N PHE A 14 20.69 -7.34 13.62
CA PHE A 14 21.50 -7.72 14.78
C PHE A 14 22.86 -7.01 14.81
N LEU A 15 23.55 -6.91 13.66
CA LEU A 15 24.80 -6.16 13.53
C LEU A 15 24.60 -4.65 13.74
N LEU A 16 23.47 -4.11 13.27
CA LEU A 16 23.11 -2.70 13.47
C LEU A 16 22.77 -2.40 14.94
N GLN A 17 22.00 -3.28 15.59
CA GLN A 17 21.67 -3.16 17.02
C GLN A 17 22.91 -3.29 17.90
N THR A 18 23.78 -4.25 17.57
CA THR A 18 25.07 -4.37 18.25
C THR A 18 25.93 -3.15 17.99
N SER A 19 25.97 -2.56 16.78
CA SER A 19 26.72 -1.32 16.50
C SER A 19 26.13 -0.01 17.08
N LEU A 20 24.93 -0.06 17.65
CA LEU A 20 24.27 1.10 18.27
C LEU A 20 24.33 1.08 19.81
N GLN A 21 25.19 0.23 20.39
CA GLN A 21 25.38 0.09 21.84
C GLN A 21 24.08 -0.22 22.62
N ALA A 22 23.10 -0.88 22.01
CA ALA A 22 21.85 -1.24 22.69
C ALA A 22 22.04 -2.46 23.60
N GLY A 23 21.75 -2.33 24.91
CA GLY A 23 21.89 -3.41 25.90
C GLY A 23 22.10 -2.90 27.34
N PRO A 24 22.19 -3.76 28.36
CA PRO A 24 22.52 -3.36 29.72
C PRO A 24 23.97 -2.86 29.82
N THR A 25 24.22 -1.93 30.73
CA THR A 25 25.55 -1.39 31.04
C THR A 25 26.41 -2.46 31.72
N SER A 26 27.67 -2.58 31.30
CA SER A 26 28.67 -3.39 32.01
C SER A 26 29.33 -2.50 33.08
N SER A 27 29.60 -3.03 34.28
CA SER A 27 30.18 -2.25 35.38
C SER A 27 31.62 -1.80 35.11
N ASP A 28 32.33 -2.46 34.20
CA ASP A 28 33.79 -2.35 34.06
C ASP A 28 34.23 -1.77 32.71
N ASN A 29 33.31 -1.33 31.83
CA ASN A 29 33.66 -0.82 30.51
C ASN A 29 32.67 0.22 29.97
N VAL A 30 33.16 1.18 29.18
CA VAL A 30 32.36 2.25 28.57
C VAL A 30 31.40 1.69 27.50
N ALA A 31 31.77 0.58 26.86
CA ALA A 31 30.94 -0.13 25.90
C ALA A 31 29.87 -1.00 26.59
N ARG A 32 28.62 -0.97 26.12
CA ARG A 32 27.56 -1.87 26.61
C ARG A 32 27.87 -3.33 26.26
N CYS A 33 27.32 -4.29 27.01
CA CYS A 33 27.67 -5.72 26.90
C CYS A 33 27.54 -6.29 25.46
N SER A 34 26.58 -5.81 24.68
CA SER A 34 26.35 -6.18 23.28
C SER A 34 27.41 -5.64 22.30
N HIS A 35 28.10 -4.56 22.68
CA HIS A 35 29.08 -3.86 21.86
C HIS A 35 30.52 -4.33 22.10
N ALA A 36 30.78 -4.95 23.26
CA ALA A 36 32.10 -5.44 23.65
C ALA A 36 32.72 -6.41 22.63
N ARG A 37 31.89 -7.19 21.91
CA ARG A 37 32.36 -8.14 20.89
C ARG A 37 32.83 -7.47 19.60
N LEU A 38 32.27 -6.30 19.26
CA LEU A 38 32.70 -5.51 18.09
C LEU A 38 34.03 -4.78 18.35
N CYS A 39 34.39 -4.56 19.61
CA CYS A 39 35.69 -4.02 20.01
C CYS A 39 36.80 -5.08 20.05
N ASP A 40 36.49 -6.37 19.85
CA ASP A 40 37.46 -7.45 19.75
C ASP A 40 38.17 -7.41 18.39
N LEU A 41 39.48 -7.11 18.42
CA LEU A 41 40.31 -6.91 17.24
C LEU A 41 40.34 -8.14 16.31
N GLU A 42 40.37 -9.35 16.88
CA GLU A 42 40.40 -10.60 16.11
C GLU A 42 39.04 -10.91 15.47
N PHE A 43 37.96 -10.53 16.13
CA PHE A 43 36.61 -10.62 15.57
C PHE A 43 36.44 -9.66 14.38
N GLY A 44 36.90 -8.41 14.52
CA GLY A 44 36.85 -7.41 13.45
C GLY A 44 37.63 -7.82 12.20
N LYS A 45 38.84 -8.37 12.36
CA LYS A 45 39.64 -8.89 11.23
C LYS A 45 38.95 -10.01 10.48
N LYS A 46 38.44 -11.03 11.19
CA LYS A 46 37.71 -12.14 10.55
C LYS A 46 36.45 -11.66 9.83
N MET A 47 35.69 -10.75 10.44
CA MET A 47 34.49 -10.20 9.81
C MET A 47 34.83 -9.49 8.49
N HIS A 48 35.92 -8.72 8.48
CA HIS A 48 36.41 -8.04 7.27
C HIS A 48 36.81 -9.02 6.17
N GLU A 49 37.57 -10.07 6.49
CA GLU A 49 37.99 -11.11 5.55
C GLU A 49 36.78 -11.84 4.91
N TYR A 50 35.78 -12.20 5.72
CA TYR A 50 34.57 -12.86 5.24
C TYR A 50 33.70 -11.97 4.37
N LEU A 51 33.55 -10.69 4.72
CA LEU A 51 32.83 -9.70 3.89
C LEU A 51 33.55 -9.51 2.57
N HIS A 52 34.88 -9.36 2.58
CA HIS A 52 35.70 -9.23 1.39
C HIS A 52 35.57 -10.46 0.46
N ALA A 53 35.67 -11.68 1.01
CA ALA A 53 35.49 -12.92 0.26
C ALA A 53 34.06 -13.11 -0.30
N SER A 54 33.04 -12.59 0.41
CA SER A 54 31.65 -12.68 -0.04
C SER A 54 31.32 -11.67 -1.15
N VAL A 55 31.93 -10.48 -1.09
CA VAL A 55 31.87 -9.49 -2.18
C VAL A 55 32.57 -10.03 -3.44
N LEU A 56 33.72 -10.68 -3.30
CA LEU A 56 34.43 -11.30 -4.42
C LEU A 56 33.64 -12.44 -5.07
N ARG A 57 33.01 -13.32 -4.30
CA ARG A 57 32.17 -14.43 -4.81
C ARG A 57 30.92 -13.97 -5.58
N LYS A 58 30.35 -12.82 -5.22
CA LYS A 58 29.13 -12.29 -5.88
C LYS A 58 29.41 -11.48 -7.15
N ARG A 59 30.69 -11.30 -7.53
CA ARG A 59 31.12 -10.61 -8.75
C ARG A 59 30.81 -11.39 -10.04
N GLU A 60 30.57 -12.70 -9.95
CA GLU A 60 30.38 -13.57 -11.13
C GLU A 60 28.91 -13.72 -11.59
N ASN A 61 27.92 -13.20 -10.85
CA ASN A 61 26.48 -13.40 -11.11
C ASN A 61 25.71 -12.11 -11.48
N TRP A 62 26.22 -11.34 -12.45
CA TRP A 62 25.76 -9.98 -12.76
C TRP A 62 24.44 -9.81 -13.56
N GLU A 63 23.68 -10.87 -13.85
CA GLU A 63 22.46 -10.76 -14.68
C GLU A 63 21.11 -10.72 -13.93
N ASP A 64 21.10 -10.86 -12.60
CA ASP A 64 19.86 -10.90 -11.80
C ASP A 64 19.26 -9.50 -11.52
N ILE A 65 17.94 -9.35 -11.66
CA ILE A 65 17.18 -8.12 -11.38
C ILE A 65 17.33 -7.68 -9.91
N SER A 66 17.46 -8.64 -8.98
CA SER A 66 17.74 -8.37 -7.57
C SER A 66 19.13 -7.75 -7.36
N TYR A 67 20.10 -8.14 -8.19
CA TYR A 67 21.47 -7.63 -8.15
C TYR A 67 21.55 -6.20 -8.68
N LYS A 68 20.79 -5.84 -9.73
CA LYS A 68 20.68 -4.45 -10.22
C LYS A 68 20.14 -3.51 -9.14
N TRP A 69 19.15 -3.96 -8.37
CA TRP A 69 18.59 -3.17 -7.26
C TRP A 69 19.62 -3.00 -6.12
N LEU A 70 20.28 -4.10 -5.71
CA LEU A 70 21.34 -4.04 -4.70
C LEU A 70 22.52 -3.16 -5.13
N LEU A 71 22.94 -3.24 -6.39
CA LEU A 71 24.02 -2.42 -6.96
C LEU A 71 23.66 -0.93 -6.94
N LYS A 72 22.41 -0.58 -7.26
CA LYS A 72 21.92 0.79 -7.15
C LYS A 72 21.93 1.29 -5.68
N HIS A 73 21.55 0.46 -4.71
CA HIS A 73 21.63 0.79 -3.28
C HIS A 73 23.06 0.96 -2.78
N ILE A 74 23.98 0.09 -3.20
CA ILE A 74 25.41 0.21 -2.87
C ILE A 74 25.99 1.47 -3.49
N LYS A 75 25.66 1.75 -4.77
CA LYS A 75 26.12 2.95 -5.47
C LYS A 75 25.62 4.22 -4.78
N LEU A 76 24.34 4.28 -4.44
CA LEU A 76 23.76 5.38 -3.66
C LEU A 76 24.48 5.56 -2.31
N SER A 77 24.76 4.46 -1.60
CA SER A 77 25.45 4.52 -0.30
C SER A 77 26.87 5.05 -0.43
N ILE A 78 27.63 4.60 -1.44
CA ILE A 78 28.99 5.07 -1.70
C ILE A 78 28.98 6.56 -2.06
N SER A 79 28.05 7.00 -2.92
CA SER A 79 27.94 8.41 -3.31
C SER A 79 27.56 9.30 -2.13
N LEU A 80 26.65 8.86 -1.24
CA LEU A 80 26.30 9.58 -0.02
C LEU A 80 27.48 9.69 0.96
N VAL A 81 28.27 8.63 1.13
CA VAL A 81 29.51 8.65 1.92
C VAL A 81 30.53 9.60 1.30
N CYS A 82 30.67 9.57 -0.02
CA CYS A 82 31.58 10.44 -0.77
C CYS A 82 31.22 11.92 -0.59
N VAL A 83 29.96 12.34 -0.76
CA VAL A 83 29.60 13.75 -0.54
C VAL A 83 29.73 14.16 0.92
N SER A 84 29.55 13.22 1.87
CA SER A 84 29.74 13.51 3.29
C SER A 84 31.17 13.96 3.63
N THR A 85 32.19 13.61 2.84
CA THR A 85 33.57 14.09 3.04
C THR A 85 33.76 15.56 2.69
N PHE A 86 32.83 16.15 1.94
CA PHE A 86 32.83 17.58 1.59
C PHE A 86 32.08 18.43 2.63
N ASN A 87 31.45 17.83 3.63
CA ASN A 87 30.76 18.55 4.71
C ASN A 87 31.75 19.06 5.77
N VAL A 88 32.68 19.92 5.34
CA VAL A 88 33.66 20.64 6.16
C VAL A 88 33.27 22.10 6.31
N ASP A 89 33.93 22.88 7.16
CA ASP A 89 33.65 24.32 7.33
C ASP A 89 33.81 25.12 6.02
N ASP A 90 33.05 26.21 5.87
CA ASP A 90 32.94 26.97 4.60
C ASP A 90 34.30 27.48 4.09
N GLY A 91 35.23 27.82 4.99
CA GLY A 91 36.59 28.25 4.63
C GLY A 91 37.42 27.14 3.95
N HIS A 92 37.28 25.90 4.40
CA HIS A 92 37.98 24.74 3.82
C HIS A 92 37.25 24.21 2.58
N LEU A 93 35.91 24.27 2.57
CA LEU A 93 35.11 23.85 1.43
C LEU A 93 35.45 24.65 0.17
N GLY A 94 35.66 25.96 0.30
CA GLY A 94 36.12 26.81 -0.80
C GLY A 94 37.47 26.39 -1.38
N THR A 95 38.45 26.08 -0.52
CA THR A 95 39.78 25.63 -0.96
C THR A 95 39.76 24.26 -1.65
N ILE A 96 38.92 23.34 -1.16
CA ILE A 96 38.76 22.00 -1.76
C ILE A 96 38.10 22.11 -3.14
N LEU A 97 37.04 22.90 -3.28
CA LEU A 97 36.32 23.05 -4.55
C LEU A 97 37.04 23.93 -5.58
N ALA A 98 38.11 24.63 -5.19
CA ALA A 98 39.00 25.30 -6.13
C ALA A 98 39.84 24.31 -6.97
N GLN A 99 39.98 23.06 -6.53
CA GLN A 99 40.63 22.00 -7.30
C GLN A 99 39.60 21.34 -8.26
N PRO A 100 39.80 21.40 -9.59
CA PRO A 100 38.82 20.90 -10.55
C PRO A 100 38.54 19.40 -10.40
N GLU A 101 39.53 18.61 -9.97
CA GLU A 101 39.38 17.17 -9.72
C GLU A 101 38.42 16.91 -8.54
N GLN A 102 38.56 17.66 -7.44
CA GLN A 102 37.71 17.53 -6.25
C GLN A 102 36.29 18.04 -6.50
N ALA A 103 36.17 19.15 -7.25
CA ALA A 103 34.90 19.66 -7.73
C ALA A 103 34.17 18.64 -8.62
N SER A 104 34.90 17.94 -9.50
CA SER A 104 34.32 16.91 -10.38
C SER A 104 33.75 15.73 -9.59
N ILE A 105 34.43 15.29 -8.52
CA ILE A 105 33.98 14.20 -7.64
C ILE A 105 32.68 14.57 -6.92
N LEU A 106 32.58 15.79 -6.39
CA LEU A 106 31.36 16.25 -5.73
C LEU A 106 30.17 16.30 -6.71
N VAL A 107 30.40 16.76 -7.94
CA VAL A 107 29.36 16.82 -8.99
C VAL A 107 28.93 15.42 -9.43
N GLU A 108 29.88 14.51 -9.66
CA GLU A 108 29.63 13.12 -10.05
C GLU A 108 28.82 12.37 -8.97
N ALA A 109 29.27 12.42 -7.72
CA ALA A 109 28.55 11.80 -6.61
C ALA A 109 27.15 12.40 -6.42
N SER A 110 26.97 13.70 -6.67
CA SER A 110 25.68 14.37 -6.59
C SER A 110 24.71 13.97 -7.71
N ILE A 111 25.21 13.79 -8.94
CA ILE A 111 24.41 13.27 -10.06
C ILE A 111 23.93 11.84 -9.74
N ASP A 112 24.82 11.01 -9.19
CA ASP A 112 24.49 9.64 -8.80
C ASP A 112 23.47 9.58 -7.66
N ILE A 113 23.56 10.46 -6.66
CA ILE A 113 22.56 10.57 -5.58
C ILE A 113 21.20 10.99 -6.17
N TYR A 114 21.18 12.02 -7.02
CA TYR A 114 19.94 12.51 -7.64
C TYR A 114 19.23 11.44 -8.47
N ASN A 115 19.97 10.71 -9.31
CA ASN A 115 19.42 9.67 -10.18
C ASN A 115 18.89 8.45 -9.41
N ASN A 116 19.31 8.24 -8.17
CA ASN A 116 18.91 7.09 -7.34
C ASN A 116 18.11 7.50 -6.09
N ALA A 117 17.68 8.76 -5.99
CA ALA A 117 16.93 9.27 -4.84
C ALA A 117 15.58 8.55 -4.62
N GLU A 118 15.02 7.94 -5.66
CA GLU A 118 13.81 7.10 -5.60
C GLU A 118 13.96 5.85 -4.70
N LEU A 119 15.19 5.45 -4.38
CA LEU A 119 15.49 4.29 -3.53
C LEU A 119 15.42 4.61 -2.04
N LEU A 120 15.28 5.90 -1.68
CA LEU A 120 15.15 6.35 -0.30
C LEU A 120 13.69 6.20 0.14
N ASP A 121 13.44 5.38 1.15
CA ASP A 121 12.10 5.18 1.70
C ASP A 121 11.70 6.36 2.59
N ALA A 122 10.73 7.15 2.15
CA ALA A 122 10.20 8.29 2.90
C ALA A 122 9.48 7.89 4.22
N ALA A 123 9.14 6.60 4.39
CA ALA A 123 8.43 6.11 5.57
C ALA A 123 9.37 5.71 6.74
N THR A 124 10.67 5.57 6.50
CA THR A 124 11.66 5.23 7.55
C THR A 124 12.81 6.24 7.61
N TYR A 125 13.08 6.78 8.81
CA TYR A 125 14.29 7.57 9.07
C TYR A 125 15.52 6.65 9.07
N SER A 126 16.00 6.29 7.88
CA SER A 126 17.23 5.51 7.70
C SER A 126 18.47 6.42 7.73
N LEU A 127 19.64 5.85 8.03
CA LEU A 127 20.92 6.57 7.95
C LEU A 127 21.15 7.20 6.57
N GLN A 128 20.69 6.54 5.50
CA GLN A 128 20.76 7.05 4.13
C GLN A 128 19.92 8.33 3.95
N GLN A 129 18.76 8.42 4.60
CA GLN A 129 17.92 9.62 4.59
C GLN A 129 18.63 10.81 5.26
N ILE A 130 19.27 10.56 6.42
CA ILE A 130 20.05 11.60 7.14
C ILE A 130 21.24 12.07 6.28
N MET A 131 21.92 11.15 5.60
CA MET A 131 23.03 11.50 4.71
C MET A 131 22.57 12.24 3.45
N HIS A 132 21.39 11.91 2.93
CA HIS A 132 20.76 12.65 1.84
C HIS A 132 20.41 14.08 2.25
N ASP A 133 19.84 14.29 3.44
CA ASP A 133 19.53 15.63 3.94
C ASP A 133 20.82 16.46 4.15
N LYS A 134 21.91 15.82 4.61
CA LYS A 134 23.24 16.45 4.71
C LYS A 134 23.85 16.77 3.34
N TRP A 135 23.62 15.93 2.33
CA TRP A 135 24.02 16.21 0.95
C TRP A 135 23.33 17.48 0.43
N VAL A 136 22.02 17.63 0.65
CA VAL A 136 21.27 18.85 0.27
C VAL A 136 21.85 20.10 0.93
N GLN A 137 22.20 20.03 2.23
CA GLN A 137 22.84 21.13 2.95
C GLN A 137 24.23 21.46 2.39
N THR A 138 25.04 20.43 2.09
CA THR A 138 26.39 20.59 1.52
C THR A 138 26.33 21.23 0.13
N LEU A 139 25.38 20.84 -0.72
CA LEU A 139 25.17 21.46 -2.03
C LEU A 139 24.72 22.92 -1.94
N HIS A 140 23.88 23.25 -0.96
CA HIS A 140 23.46 24.64 -0.74
C HIS A 140 24.65 25.54 -0.39
N ARG A 141 25.62 25.02 0.38
CA ARG A 141 26.86 25.70 0.77
C ARG A 141 27.89 25.75 -0.36
N ALA A 142 27.96 24.71 -1.19
CA ALA A 142 28.85 24.66 -2.36
C ALA A 142 28.37 25.53 -3.53
N ARG A 143 27.05 25.73 -3.68
CA ARG A 143 26.43 26.53 -4.75
C ARG A 143 27.01 27.94 -4.92
N PRO A 144 27.16 28.78 -3.87
CA PRO A 144 27.75 30.10 -4.01
C PRO A 144 29.21 30.03 -4.48
N ILE A 145 29.98 29.03 -4.05
CA ILE A 145 31.39 28.81 -4.43
C ILE A 145 31.50 28.51 -5.92
N PHE A 146 30.65 27.62 -6.45
CA PHE A 146 30.56 27.35 -7.90
C PHE A 146 30.10 28.57 -8.73
N SER A 147 29.35 29.49 -8.13
CA SER A 147 28.80 30.66 -8.82
C SER A 147 29.67 31.92 -8.73
N SER A 148 30.54 32.05 -7.71
CA SER A 148 31.25 33.29 -7.39
C SER A 148 32.78 33.19 -7.40
N SER A 149 33.37 31.99 -7.27
CA SER A 149 34.82 31.84 -7.06
C SER A 149 35.55 30.91 -8.04
N LEU A 150 34.92 30.47 -9.13
CA LEU A 150 35.60 29.70 -10.18
C LEU A 150 35.66 30.53 -11.47
N ASP A 151 36.89 30.78 -11.95
CA ASP A 151 37.13 31.13 -13.35
C ASP A 151 36.31 30.20 -14.25
N SER A 152 35.68 30.72 -15.30
CA SER A 152 34.85 29.93 -16.24
C SER A 152 35.56 28.67 -16.72
N SER A 153 36.89 28.76 -16.89
CA SER A 153 37.84 27.68 -17.17
C SER A 153 37.74 26.46 -16.23
N ILE A 154 37.71 26.65 -14.90
CA ILE A 154 37.76 25.55 -13.91
C ILE A 154 36.38 24.88 -13.79
N ARG A 155 35.30 25.68 -13.82
CA ARG A 155 33.93 25.15 -13.81
C ARG A 155 33.66 24.32 -15.06
N ASP A 156 34.07 24.82 -16.21
CA ASP A 156 33.92 24.11 -17.48
C ASP A 156 34.84 22.89 -17.53
N ALA A 157 36.05 22.94 -16.95
CA ALA A 157 36.92 21.76 -16.81
C ALA A 157 36.34 20.68 -15.90
N ALA A 158 35.78 21.05 -14.74
CA ALA A 158 35.14 20.12 -13.81
C ALA A 158 33.85 19.50 -14.40
N LEU A 159 33.00 20.29 -15.05
CA LEU A 159 31.83 19.78 -15.77
C LEU A 159 32.23 18.88 -16.94
N ASN A 160 33.20 19.31 -17.77
CA ASN A 160 33.67 18.53 -18.91
C ASN A 160 34.35 17.23 -18.48
N MET A 161 35.05 17.22 -17.33
CA MET A 161 35.66 16.01 -16.76
C MET A 161 34.61 15.05 -16.20
N ALA A 162 33.57 15.56 -15.53
CA ALA A 162 32.44 14.77 -15.06
C ALA A 162 31.60 14.20 -16.22
N ILE A 163 31.33 15.00 -17.26
CA ILE A 163 30.58 14.60 -18.45
C ILE A 163 31.38 13.59 -19.30
N LYS A 164 32.70 13.78 -19.48
CA LYS A 164 33.57 12.81 -20.19
C LYS A 164 33.66 11.44 -19.52
N LYS A 165 33.54 11.38 -18.18
CA LYS A 165 33.53 10.12 -17.43
C LYS A 165 32.14 9.46 -17.41
N PHE A 166 31.08 10.24 -17.52
CA PHE A 166 29.70 9.76 -17.47
C PHE A 166 29.17 9.24 -18.82
N ASP A 167 29.58 9.83 -19.96
CA ASP A 167 28.98 9.51 -21.26
C ASP A 167 30.00 8.97 -22.29
N GLY A 168 29.94 7.65 -22.52
CA GLY A 168 30.88 6.90 -23.34
C GLY A 168 30.57 6.84 -24.84
N ARG A 169 29.85 7.79 -25.47
CA ARG A 169 29.71 7.87 -26.96
C ARG A 169 29.43 9.29 -27.49
N PRO A 170 30.06 9.68 -28.63
CA PRO A 170 29.67 10.87 -29.40
C PRO A 170 28.52 10.59 -30.40
N LEU A 171 27.53 11.48 -30.43
CA LEU A 171 26.44 11.52 -31.41
C LEU A 171 26.89 12.19 -32.73
N SER A 172 27.03 11.42 -33.81
CA SER A 172 26.97 12.00 -35.17
C SER A 172 26.59 10.98 -36.24
N ARG A 173 25.80 11.46 -37.21
CA ARG A 173 25.45 10.91 -38.54
C ARG A 173 24.12 10.14 -38.67
N LEU A 174 23.10 10.90 -39.11
CA LEU A 174 22.05 10.43 -40.01
C LEU A 174 22.61 10.29 -41.44
N PRO A 175 22.21 9.28 -42.21
CA PRO A 175 22.16 9.39 -43.67
C PRO A 175 20.72 9.53 -44.16
N ARG A 176 20.59 10.41 -45.15
CA ARG A 176 19.42 10.57 -46.01
C ARG A 176 19.37 9.46 -47.07
N ASP A 177 18.18 9.43 -47.67
CA ASP A 177 17.80 8.86 -48.96
C ASP A 177 17.29 7.41 -49.00
N THR A 178 16.21 7.34 -49.77
CA THR A 178 15.14 6.36 -49.89
C THR A 178 15.50 5.19 -50.79
N GLU A 179 15.04 3.99 -50.42
CA GLU A 179 14.17 3.05 -51.18
C GLU A 179 14.17 1.69 -50.43
N PRO A 180 13.51 0.63 -50.93
CA PRO A 180 12.49 -0.16 -50.21
C PRO A 180 12.96 -0.69 -48.82
N PHE A 181 12.13 -0.53 -47.78
CA PHE A 181 12.58 -0.79 -46.41
C PHE A 181 12.01 -2.08 -45.79
N LYS A 182 12.78 -3.18 -45.95
CA LYS A 182 12.89 -4.32 -45.01
C LYS A 182 11.57 -4.72 -44.31
N ASP A 183 10.73 -5.52 -44.95
CA ASP A 183 9.63 -6.27 -44.30
C ASP A 183 8.41 -5.46 -43.78
N ASN A 184 8.13 -4.27 -44.35
CA ASN A 184 7.03 -3.41 -43.87
C ASN A 184 5.87 -3.30 -44.89
N THR A 185 4.62 -3.37 -44.43
CA THR A 185 3.43 -3.14 -45.27
C THR A 185 3.03 -1.67 -45.22
N ALA A 186 3.12 -0.96 -46.34
CA ALA A 186 2.68 0.43 -46.46
C ALA A 186 1.27 0.52 -47.07
N HIS A 187 0.36 1.19 -46.37
CA HIS A 187 -1.02 1.46 -46.79
C HIS A 187 -1.16 2.92 -47.19
N PHE A 188 -1.69 3.17 -48.39
CA PHE A 188 -1.94 4.50 -48.94
C PHE A 188 -3.45 4.73 -49.05
N GLY A 189 -3.92 5.89 -48.59
CA GLY A 189 -5.31 6.33 -48.71
C GLY A 189 -5.37 7.77 -49.21
N LEU A 190 -6.37 8.07 -50.04
CA LEU A 190 -6.66 9.44 -50.52
C LEU A 190 -8.04 9.84 -50.03
N GLN A 191 -8.15 10.96 -49.32
CA GLN A 191 -9.42 11.45 -48.78
C GLN A 191 -9.70 12.89 -49.20
N LYS A 192 -10.93 13.17 -49.65
CA LYS A 192 -11.38 14.55 -49.89
C LYS A 192 -11.50 15.30 -48.55
N ALA A 193 -10.77 16.39 -48.40
CA ALA A 193 -10.84 17.32 -47.28
C ALA A 193 -11.29 18.70 -47.77
N GLN A 194 -11.71 19.59 -46.86
CA GLN A 194 -12.08 20.97 -47.23
C GLN A 194 -10.82 21.74 -47.66
N GLY A 195 -10.58 21.79 -48.97
CA GLY A 195 -9.41 22.44 -49.56
C GLY A 195 -8.54 21.55 -50.48
N GLY A 196 -8.82 20.23 -50.59
CA GLY A 196 -8.04 19.34 -51.45
C GLY A 196 -8.21 17.84 -51.16
N HIS A 197 -7.22 17.04 -51.58
CA HIS A 197 -7.11 15.62 -51.27
C HIS A 197 -5.96 15.39 -50.27
N ASP A 198 -6.25 14.85 -49.09
CA ASP A 198 -5.23 14.42 -48.13
C ASP A 198 -4.69 13.05 -48.54
N LEU A 199 -3.36 12.96 -48.72
CA LEU A 199 -2.64 11.71 -48.86
C LEU A 199 -2.31 11.18 -47.47
N LEU A 200 -2.85 10.02 -47.15
CA LEU A 200 -2.67 9.36 -45.87
C LEU A 200 -1.78 8.13 -46.06
N VAL A 201 -0.68 8.06 -45.32
CA VAL A 201 0.30 6.96 -45.43
C VAL A 201 0.46 6.31 -44.08
N ARG A 202 0.26 4.99 -43.98
CA ARG A 202 0.57 4.20 -42.79
C ARG A 202 1.56 3.11 -43.13
N ILE A 203 2.62 2.97 -42.35
CA ILE A 203 3.61 1.90 -42.48
C ILE A 203 3.48 0.99 -41.26
N VAL A 204 3.24 -0.30 -41.47
CA VAL A 204 3.11 -1.30 -40.41
C VAL A 204 4.29 -2.27 -40.46
N LYS A 205 4.93 -2.49 -39.31
CA LYS A 205 6.04 -3.43 -39.11
C LYS A 205 5.93 -4.08 -37.73
N ASP A 206 5.94 -5.42 -37.65
CA ASP A 206 6.07 -6.17 -36.39
C ASP A 206 5.12 -5.69 -35.26
N GLY A 207 3.85 -5.42 -35.60
CA GLY A 207 2.84 -4.91 -34.65
C GLY A 207 2.93 -3.41 -34.32
N SER A 208 3.90 -2.69 -34.89
CA SER A 208 4.10 -1.24 -34.74
C SER A 208 3.65 -0.51 -36.01
N SER A 209 2.90 0.60 -35.88
CA SER A 209 2.43 1.39 -37.02
C SER A 209 2.91 2.86 -36.95
N LEU A 210 3.41 3.38 -38.06
CA LEU A 210 3.78 4.78 -38.26
C LEU A 210 2.80 5.44 -39.23
N GLU A 211 2.22 6.58 -38.85
CA GLU A 211 1.25 7.33 -39.67
C GLU A 211 1.81 8.67 -40.11
N LEU A 212 1.57 9.02 -41.38
CA LEU A 212 1.84 10.34 -41.92
C LEU A 212 0.80 11.33 -41.39
N VAL A 213 1.31 12.36 -40.71
CA VAL A 213 0.53 13.43 -40.09
C VAL A 213 -0.04 14.35 -41.18
N PRO A 214 -1.38 14.44 -41.34
CA PRO A 214 -2.00 15.27 -42.38
C PRO A 214 -1.74 16.76 -42.18
N GLN A 215 -1.77 17.55 -43.26
CA GLN A 215 -1.46 18.99 -43.23
C GLN A 215 -2.30 19.78 -42.22
N ARG A 216 -3.58 19.41 -42.04
CA ARG A 216 -4.50 20.01 -41.04
C ARG A 216 -4.04 19.91 -39.58
N VAL A 217 -3.17 18.95 -39.24
CA VAL A 217 -2.56 18.87 -37.90
C VAL A 217 -1.65 20.08 -37.66
N PHE A 218 -1.01 20.59 -38.72
CA PHE A 218 -0.22 21.83 -38.68
C PHE A 218 -1.09 23.09 -38.74
N GLU A 219 -2.37 22.99 -39.13
CA GLU A 219 -3.37 24.06 -39.06
C GLU A 219 -4.07 24.12 -37.68
N GLY A 220 -3.63 23.30 -36.71
CA GLY A 220 -4.12 23.33 -35.33
C GLY A 220 -5.41 22.54 -35.09
N VAL A 221 -5.75 21.58 -35.97
CA VAL A 221 -6.89 20.67 -35.80
C VAL A 221 -6.45 19.21 -35.90
N VAL A 222 -6.71 18.44 -34.85
CA VAL A 222 -6.45 17.00 -34.77
C VAL A 222 -7.77 16.24 -34.71
N GLU A 223 -8.00 15.34 -35.65
CA GLU A 223 -9.19 14.48 -35.67
C GLU A 223 -8.86 13.10 -35.10
N PHE A 224 -9.62 12.65 -34.11
CA PHE A 224 -9.53 11.31 -33.52
C PHE A 224 -10.51 10.40 -34.25
N ARG A 225 -9.99 9.28 -34.79
CA ARG A 225 -10.74 8.34 -35.61
C ARG A 225 -10.73 6.94 -34.99
N PRO A 226 -11.79 6.13 -35.21
CA PRO A 226 -11.83 4.75 -34.72
C PRO A 226 -10.69 3.89 -35.27
N LEU A 227 -10.21 2.94 -34.45
CA LEU A 227 -9.14 2.00 -34.85
C LEU A 227 -9.56 1.06 -35.99
N ASP A 228 -10.84 0.76 -36.12
CA ASP A 228 -11.30 -0.14 -37.19
C ASP A 228 -11.50 0.62 -38.51
N ASP A 229 -11.56 1.95 -38.49
CA ASP A 229 -11.90 2.79 -39.63
C ASP A 229 -11.15 4.13 -39.62
N HIS A 230 -9.82 4.03 -39.67
CA HIS A 230 -8.89 5.16 -39.58
C HIS A 230 -8.98 6.17 -40.73
N TRP A 231 -9.50 5.73 -41.88
CA TRP A 231 -9.45 6.51 -43.11
C TRP A 231 -10.75 7.24 -43.40
N VAL A 232 -11.87 6.89 -42.76
CA VAL A 232 -13.15 7.54 -42.98
C VAL A 232 -13.35 8.71 -42.02
N HIS A 233 -13.49 9.90 -42.59
CA HIS A 233 -13.96 11.07 -41.86
C HIS A 233 -15.44 10.88 -41.55
N ARG A 234 -15.81 11.09 -40.29
CA ARG A 234 -17.20 11.06 -39.85
C ARG A 234 -17.52 12.32 -39.07
N HIS A 235 -18.73 12.85 -39.25
CA HIS A 235 -19.15 14.10 -38.61
C HIS A 235 -19.30 14.00 -37.07
N ASP A 236 -19.32 12.78 -36.55
CA ASP A 236 -19.34 12.41 -35.14
C ASP A 236 -17.95 12.08 -34.58
N ASN A 237 -16.87 12.20 -35.36
CA ASN A 237 -15.51 12.07 -34.85
C ASN A 237 -15.18 13.20 -33.85
N TRP A 238 -14.25 12.91 -32.94
CA TRP A 238 -13.76 13.87 -31.98
C TRP A 238 -12.69 14.76 -32.63
N LEU A 239 -12.84 16.08 -32.50
CA LEU A 239 -11.94 17.08 -33.05
C LEU A 239 -11.29 17.86 -31.92
N LEU A 240 -9.97 17.88 -31.87
CA LEU A 240 -9.17 18.72 -31.00
C LEU A 240 -8.68 19.92 -31.79
N SER A 241 -9.27 21.08 -31.53
CA SER A 241 -8.94 22.34 -32.20
C SER A 241 -8.35 23.35 -31.23
N CYS A 242 -7.41 24.15 -31.73
CA CYS A 242 -6.89 25.30 -31.00
C CYS A 242 -7.94 26.44 -30.99
N HIS A 243 -8.26 26.97 -29.81
CA HIS A 243 -9.14 28.11 -29.61
C HIS A 243 -8.43 29.14 -28.71
N GLY A 244 -7.81 30.15 -29.33
CA GLY A 244 -7.02 31.16 -28.62
C GLY A 244 -5.77 30.54 -27.99
N SER A 245 -5.65 30.63 -26.66
CA SER A 245 -4.51 30.09 -25.91
C SER A 245 -4.70 28.64 -25.43
N GLY A 246 -5.79 27.96 -25.80
CA GLY A 246 -6.13 26.64 -25.29
C GLY A 246 -6.61 25.66 -26.36
N TRP A 247 -6.55 24.37 -26.03
CA TRP A 247 -7.06 23.30 -26.87
C TRP A 247 -8.44 22.84 -26.40
N LYS A 248 -9.33 22.57 -27.35
CA LYS A 248 -10.70 22.12 -27.09
C LYS A 248 -10.97 20.83 -27.84
N LEU A 249 -11.37 19.80 -27.12
CA LEU A 249 -11.82 18.54 -27.71
C LEU A 249 -13.35 18.56 -27.82
N ALA A 250 -13.89 18.47 -29.03
CA ALA A 250 -15.32 18.55 -29.29
C ALA A 250 -15.79 17.41 -30.21
N GLN A 251 -16.99 16.91 -29.96
CA GLN A 251 -17.68 15.94 -30.80
C GLN A 251 -18.92 16.63 -31.36
N THR A 252 -19.15 16.55 -32.67
CA THR A 252 -20.20 17.32 -33.36
C THR A 252 -20.10 18.84 -33.09
N LYS A 253 -21.07 19.65 -33.55
CA LYS A 253 -21.09 21.10 -33.26
C LYS A 253 -21.38 21.42 -31.78
N ASN A 254 -21.89 20.46 -31.00
CA ASN A 254 -22.54 20.75 -29.73
C ASN A 254 -21.95 20.07 -28.49
N GLN A 255 -21.12 19.03 -28.60
CA GLN A 255 -20.53 18.38 -27.43
C GLN A 255 -19.05 18.72 -27.27
N VAL A 256 -18.64 18.97 -26.04
CA VAL A 256 -17.27 19.36 -25.69
C VAL A 256 -16.82 18.55 -24.49
N LEU A 257 -15.65 17.93 -24.57
CA LEU A 257 -15.04 17.26 -23.43
C LEU A 257 -14.39 18.32 -22.53
N ILE A 258 -14.76 18.31 -21.25
CA ILE A 258 -14.14 19.19 -20.26
C ILE A 258 -12.74 18.68 -19.94
N ASN A 259 -11.75 19.58 -20.03
CA ASN A 259 -10.38 19.27 -19.65
C ASN A 259 -10.34 18.80 -18.17
N PRO A 260 -9.78 17.61 -17.88
CA PRO A 260 -9.68 17.09 -16.52
C PRO A 260 -8.90 18.01 -15.56
N LYS A 261 -8.01 18.88 -16.07
CA LYS A 261 -7.24 19.85 -15.26
C LYS A 261 -7.96 21.20 -15.06
N SER A 262 -9.14 21.40 -15.65
CA SER A 262 -9.93 22.62 -15.45
C SER A 262 -10.42 22.77 -14.01
N THR A 263 -10.72 24.01 -13.60
CA THR A 263 -11.30 24.31 -12.28
C THR A 263 -12.59 23.54 -12.04
N THR A 264 -13.50 23.53 -13.03
CA THR A 264 -14.77 22.79 -12.95
C THR A 264 -14.55 21.29 -12.75
N ALA A 265 -13.67 20.67 -13.55
CA ALA A 265 -13.38 19.25 -13.41
C ALA A 265 -12.74 18.94 -12.05
N THR A 266 -11.84 19.79 -11.56
CA THR A 266 -11.18 19.63 -10.27
C THR A 266 -12.19 19.67 -9.11
N LEU A 267 -13.18 20.55 -9.16
CA LEU A 267 -14.24 20.61 -8.15
C LEU A 267 -15.13 19.36 -8.20
N ILE A 268 -15.56 18.92 -9.38
CA ILE A 268 -16.39 17.71 -9.54
C ILE A 268 -15.63 16.46 -9.08
N LYS A 269 -14.34 16.36 -9.40
CA LYS A 269 -13.47 15.26 -8.98
C LYS A 269 -13.42 15.08 -7.47
N LYS A 270 -13.47 16.16 -6.68
CA LYS A 270 -13.47 16.05 -5.21
C LYS A 270 -14.64 15.18 -4.70
N PHE A 271 -15.81 15.29 -5.31
CA PHE A 271 -16.98 14.50 -4.92
C PHE A 271 -16.98 13.08 -5.50
N LEU A 272 -16.48 12.90 -6.72
CA LEU A 272 -16.59 11.62 -7.44
C LEU A 272 -15.33 10.73 -7.38
N SER A 273 -14.21 11.27 -6.90
CA SER A 273 -12.97 10.50 -6.65
C SER A 273 -13.11 9.35 -5.66
N PRO A 274 -14.03 9.35 -4.67
CA PRO A 274 -14.34 8.15 -3.89
C PRO A 274 -14.80 6.96 -4.72
N LEU A 275 -15.48 7.22 -5.85
CA LEU A 275 -16.05 6.18 -6.70
C LEU A 275 -15.09 5.77 -7.83
N GLU A 276 -14.46 6.74 -8.49
CA GLU A 276 -13.73 6.50 -9.73
C GLU A 276 -12.53 7.43 -9.93
N ALA A 277 -11.49 6.92 -10.60
CA ALA A 277 -10.27 7.67 -10.84
C ALA A 277 -10.52 8.89 -11.75
N PRO A 278 -9.80 10.01 -11.56
CA PRO A 278 -10.04 11.26 -12.27
C PRO A 278 -10.05 11.21 -13.80
N LEU A 279 -9.32 10.28 -14.42
CA LEU A 279 -9.24 10.11 -15.88
C LEU A 279 -10.38 9.25 -16.44
N HIS A 280 -11.09 8.52 -15.58
CA HIS A 280 -12.26 7.71 -15.95
C HIS A 280 -13.60 8.43 -15.63
N LEU A 281 -13.53 9.72 -15.32
CA LEU A 281 -14.70 10.61 -15.22
C LEU A 281 -14.87 11.34 -16.55
N TYR A 282 -15.84 10.93 -17.35
CA TYR A 282 -16.09 11.54 -18.65
C TYR A 282 -17.05 12.71 -18.50
N MET A 283 -16.54 13.92 -18.65
CA MET A 283 -17.29 15.16 -18.44
C MET A 283 -17.60 15.82 -19.79
N LEU A 284 -18.83 15.65 -20.26
CA LEU A 284 -19.29 16.07 -21.59
C LEU A 284 -20.25 17.26 -21.46
N PHE A 285 -19.83 18.43 -21.93
CA PHE A 285 -20.67 19.63 -21.95
C PHE A 285 -21.37 19.79 -23.30
N ASN A 286 -22.70 19.88 -23.26
CA ASN A 286 -23.51 20.18 -24.44
C ASN A 286 -23.79 21.69 -24.52
N SER A 287 -23.27 22.36 -25.54
CA SER A 287 -23.37 23.80 -25.73
C SER A 287 -24.78 24.28 -26.07
N LYS A 288 -25.62 23.43 -26.69
CA LYS A 288 -27.01 23.71 -27.08
C LYS A 288 -27.95 23.60 -25.88
N THR A 289 -27.85 22.51 -25.13
CA THR A 289 -28.72 22.25 -23.96
C THR A 289 -28.18 22.88 -22.67
N LYS A 290 -26.94 23.39 -22.69
CA LYS A 290 -26.24 23.93 -21.52
C LYS A 290 -26.17 22.93 -20.36
N LEU A 291 -26.05 21.64 -20.70
CA LEU A 291 -26.01 20.53 -19.75
C LEU A 291 -24.62 19.90 -19.76
N LEU A 292 -24.02 19.74 -18.58
CA LEU A 292 -22.83 18.94 -18.36
C LEU A 292 -23.26 17.52 -17.93
N SER A 293 -22.94 16.51 -18.73
CA SER A 293 -23.05 15.09 -18.39
C SER A 293 -21.74 14.64 -17.76
N ILE A 294 -21.79 13.94 -16.63
CA ILE A 294 -20.61 13.36 -15.98
C ILE A 294 -20.83 11.86 -15.92
N GLU A 295 -20.03 11.09 -16.64
CA GLU A 295 -20.23 9.66 -16.84
C GLU A 295 -19.09 8.87 -16.19
N LEU A 296 -19.47 7.80 -15.50
CA LEU A 296 -18.57 6.82 -14.87
C LEU A 296 -18.89 5.47 -15.52
N PRO A 297 -18.36 5.18 -16.72
CA PRO A 297 -18.83 4.07 -17.53
C PRO A 297 -18.67 2.70 -16.85
N ARG A 298 -17.55 2.48 -16.14
CA ARG A 298 -17.29 1.22 -15.43
C ARG A 298 -18.33 0.91 -14.36
N LEU A 299 -18.77 1.94 -13.64
CA LEU A 299 -19.79 1.81 -12.60
C LEU A 299 -21.22 1.95 -13.12
N ARG A 300 -21.39 2.23 -14.42
CA ARG A 300 -22.68 2.51 -15.06
C ARG A 300 -23.45 3.64 -14.37
N LEU A 301 -22.72 4.60 -13.82
CA LEU A 301 -23.27 5.79 -13.18
C LEU A 301 -23.13 7.00 -14.08
N ALA A 302 -24.12 7.89 -14.03
CA ALA A 302 -24.11 9.13 -14.76
C ALA A 302 -24.79 10.23 -13.94
N PHE A 303 -24.19 11.40 -13.96
CA PHE A 303 -24.69 12.59 -13.30
C PHE A 303 -24.90 13.71 -14.31
N SER A 304 -25.65 14.72 -13.92
CA SER A 304 -25.89 15.89 -14.76
C SER A 304 -25.86 17.18 -13.94
N LEU A 305 -25.27 18.22 -14.52
CA LEU A 305 -25.22 19.56 -13.96
C LEU A 305 -25.68 20.55 -15.02
N ARG A 306 -26.72 21.34 -14.71
CA ARG A 306 -27.19 22.42 -15.60
C ARG A 306 -26.36 23.68 -15.39
N HIS A 307 -26.09 24.40 -16.47
CA HIS A 307 -25.45 25.70 -16.40
C HIS A 307 -26.20 26.65 -15.44
N GLY A 308 -25.44 27.36 -14.59
CA GLY A 308 -25.99 28.26 -13.56
C GLY A 308 -26.53 27.55 -12.31
N SER A 309 -26.53 26.21 -12.27
CA SER A 309 -26.90 25.43 -11.09
C SER A 309 -25.66 24.98 -10.32
N CYS A 310 -25.80 24.81 -9.01
CA CYS A 310 -24.82 24.14 -8.14
C CYS A 310 -25.20 22.67 -7.83
N VAL A 311 -26.29 22.18 -8.41
CA VAL A 311 -26.87 20.86 -8.08
C VAL A 311 -26.45 19.82 -9.11
N ILE A 312 -25.68 18.83 -8.67
CA ILE A 312 -25.31 17.66 -9.48
C ILE A 312 -26.34 16.56 -9.23
N ARG A 313 -27.15 16.25 -10.25
CA ARG A 313 -28.25 15.27 -10.17
C ARG A 313 -27.79 13.90 -10.67
N SER A 314 -28.22 12.84 -10.00
CA SER A 314 -28.04 11.47 -10.49
C SER A 314 -29.02 11.18 -11.64
N LYS A 315 -28.59 10.40 -12.63
CA LYS A 315 -29.48 9.88 -13.68
C LYS A 315 -30.09 8.53 -13.30
N GLN A 316 -29.38 7.68 -12.54
CA GLN A 316 -29.84 6.35 -12.13
C GLN A 316 -30.78 6.40 -10.94
N PHE A 317 -30.57 7.36 -10.03
CA PHE A 317 -31.42 7.56 -8.86
C PHE A 317 -32.26 8.81 -9.10
N GLN A 318 -33.50 8.59 -9.56
CA GLN A 318 -34.47 9.67 -9.80
C GLN A 318 -34.65 10.50 -8.52
N SER A 319 -34.93 11.80 -8.69
CA SER A 319 -35.05 12.82 -7.63
C SER A 319 -33.84 13.01 -6.71
N MET A 320 -32.71 12.32 -6.93
CA MET A 320 -31.54 12.41 -6.07
C MET A 320 -30.44 13.32 -6.63
N GLN A 321 -29.78 14.04 -5.73
CA GLN A 321 -28.60 14.86 -5.99
C GLN A 321 -27.44 14.44 -5.10
N ILE A 322 -26.21 14.81 -5.47
CA ILE A 322 -25.06 14.69 -4.57
C ILE A 322 -25.33 15.55 -3.33
N ASP A 323 -25.20 14.94 -2.15
CA ASP A 323 -25.39 15.64 -0.89
C ASP A 323 -24.21 16.56 -0.61
N ALA A 324 -24.48 17.77 -0.10
CA ALA A 324 -23.41 18.64 0.37
C ALA A 324 -22.79 18.08 1.66
N ASP A 325 -23.59 17.40 2.49
CA ASP A 325 -23.09 16.66 3.64
C ASP A 325 -22.79 15.21 3.25
N GLN A 326 -21.51 14.88 3.14
CA GLN A 326 -21.06 13.51 2.86
C GLN A 326 -20.86 12.67 4.15
N ARG A 327 -21.19 13.23 5.32
CA ARG A 327 -21.09 12.51 6.60
C ARG A 327 -22.34 11.68 6.83
N VAL A 328 -22.11 10.46 7.31
CA VAL A 328 -23.17 9.50 7.67
C VAL A 328 -23.14 9.23 9.18
N GLY A 329 -21.95 9.23 9.79
CA GLY A 329 -21.74 8.84 11.18
C GLY A 329 -21.44 7.36 11.37
N THR A 330 -21.47 6.55 10.30
CA THR A 330 -20.94 5.18 10.25
C THR A 330 -20.01 5.00 9.04
N LEU A 331 -19.35 3.85 8.92
CA LEU A 331 -18.31 3.56 7.93
C LEU A 331 -17.20 4.63 7.97
N ILE A 332 -16.78 4.98 9.19
CA ILE A 332 -15.68 5.91 9.46
C ILE A 332 -14.38 5.24 9.01
N GLY A 333 -13.52 5.95 8.28
CA GLY A 333 -12.32 5.36 7.67
C GLY A 333 -12.57 4.64 6.33
N PHE A 334 -13.81 4.34 5.94
CA PHE A 334 -14.11 3.81 4.62
C PHE A 334 -14.28 4.95 3.60
N ALA A 335 -13.31 5.14 2.71
CA ALA A 335 -13.23 6.29 1.81
C ALA A 335 -14.14 6.20 0.58
N SER A 336 -14.33 5.00 0.01
CA SER A 336 -14.99 4.81 -1.28
C SER A 336 -16.52 4.80 -1.20
N LYS A 337 -17.10 5.92 -0.77
CA LYS A 337 -18.55 6.11 -0.67
C LYS A 337 -18.97 7.49 -1.16
N LEU A 338 -20.16 7.57 -1.74
CA LEU A 338 -20.82 8.83 -2.15
C LEU A 338 -22.22 8.87 -1.55
N VAL A 339 -22.56 9.97 -0.87
CA VAL A 339 -23.89 10.21 -0.33
C VAL A 339 -24.72 11.04 -1.29
N LEU A 340 -25.93 10.57 -1.57
CA LEU A 340 -26.97 11.27 -2.29
C LEU A 340 -28.09 11.66 -1.33
N ARG A 341 -28.77 12.76 -1.62
CA ARG A 341 -30.00 13.19 -0.94
C ARG A 341 -31.11 13.44 -1.95
N ASP A 342 -32.34 13.22 -1.53
CA ASP A 342 -33.51 13.57 -2.33
C ASP A 342 -33.67 15.10 -2.45
N MET A 343 -34.21 15.54 -3.59
CA MET A 343 -34.45 16.95 -3.88
C MET A 343 -35.71 17.50 -3.19
N GLY A 344 -36.69 16.66 -2.91
CA GLY A 344 -37.95 17.00 -2.26
C GLY A 344 -37.93 16.80 -0.75
N ASP A 345 -37.23 15.76 -0.27
CA ASP A 345 -37.05 15.49 1.17
C ASP A 345 -35.58 15.28 1.54
N ALA A 346 -34.99 16.28 2.19
CA ALA A 346 -33.58 16.24 2.59
C ALA A 346 -33.24 15.13 3.60
N GLN A 347 -34.23 14.53 4.28
CA GLN A 347 -34.01 13.41 5.20
C GLN A 347 -33.81 12.08 4.46
N VAL A 348 -34.29 11.98 3.21
CA VAL A 348 -34.14 10.77 2.41
C VAL A 348 -32.76 10.78 1.75
N ARG A 349 -31.84 10.02 2.35
CA ARG A 349 -30.44 9.93 1.91
C ARG A 349 -30.06 8.50 1.54
N LYS A 350 -29.16 8.36 0.57
CA LYS A 350 -28.63 7.08 0.09
C LYS A 350 -27.12 7.13 -0.03
N ILE A 351 -26.46 6.00 0.25
CA ILE A 351 -25.03 5.82 0.08
C ILE A 351 -24.80 4.90 -1.12
N ILE A 352 -23.90 5.31 -2.01
CA ILE A 352 -23.39 4.51 -3.10
C ILE A 352 -21.98 4.05 -2.76
N ILE A 353 -21.73 2.75 -2.84
CA ILE A 353 -20.42 2.15 -2.62
C ILE A 353 -20.05 1.29 -3.85
N PRO A 354 -18.89 1.50 -4.49
CA PRO A 354 -18.41 0.61 -5.55
C PRO A 354 -18.16 -0.79 -5.01
N HIS A 355 -18.65 -1.81 -5.72
CA HIS A 355 -18.42 -3.21 -5.36
C HIS A 355 -17.17 -3.71 -6.09
N GLY A 356 -16.02 -3.70 -5.40
CA GLY A 356 -14.73 -4.06 -5.96
C GLY A 356 -13.75 -4.54 -4.89
N LYS A 357 -12.47 -4.65 -5.25
CA LYS A 357 -11.42 -5.07 -4.30
C LYS A 357 -11.10 -3.91 -3.36
N ILE A 358 -11.24 -4.13 -2.06
CA ILE A 358 -10.88 -3.14 -1.03
C ILE A 358 -9.40 -3.32 -0.66
N SER A 359 -8.65 -2.22 -0.68
CA SER A 359 -7.35 -2.10 -0.01
C SER A 359 -7.52 -1.27 1.26
N PHE A 360 -6.70 -1.55 2.26
CA PHE A 360 -6.72 -0.85 3.53
C PHE A 360 -5.30 -0.67 4.04
N ASP A 361 -5.10 0.38 4.83
CA ASP A 361 -3.83 0.65 5.49
C ASP A 361 -4.07 1.48 6.76
N LYS A 362 -3.11 1.46 7.70
CA LYS A 362 -3.16 2.27 8.92
C LYS A 362 -2.69 3.68 8.64
N THR A 363 -3.63 4.61 8.62
CA THR A 363 -3.32 6.04 8.53
C THR A 363 -3.11 6.59 9.93
N HIS A 364 -1.94 7.21 10.16
CA HIS A 364 -1.64 7.89 11.42
C HIS A 364 -2.13 9.34 11.37
N TYR A 365 -3.00 9.68 12.30
CA TYR A 365 -3.52 11.03 12.48
C TYR A 365 -2.81 11.70 13.67
N PRO A 366 -2.34 12.95 13.52
CA PRO A 366 -1.57 13.65 14.56
C PRO A 366 -2.27 13.70 15.93
N SER A 367 -3.61 13.77 15.94
CA SER A 367 -4.39 14.02 17.16
C SER A 367 -5.15 12.79 17.69
N PHE A 368 -5.26 11.71 16.91
CA PHE A 368 -6.16 10.58 17.20
C PHE A 368 -5.49 9.20 17.07
N GLY A 369 -4.18 9.16 16.85
CA GLY A 369 -3.45 7.91 16.64
C GLY A 369 -3.73 7.29 15.27
N ALA A 370 -3.64 5.97 15.16
CA ALA A 370 -3.84 5.27 13.90
C ALA A 370 -5.30 4.83 13.71
N HIS A 371 -5.88 5.13 12.55
CA HIS A 371 -7.16 4.57 12.12
C HIS A 371 -7.01 3.92 10.74
N VAL A 372 -7.68 2.80 10.54
CA VAL A 372 -7.66 2.10 9.24
C VAL A 372 -8.40 2.96 8.20
N THR A 373 -7.75 3.20 7.06
CA THR A 373 -8.41 3.80 5.90
C THR A 373 -8.59 2.73 4.83
N ALA A 374 -9.85 2.39 4.55
CA ALA A 374 -10.22 1.40 3.55
C ALA A 374 -10.77 2.07 2.29
N ARG A 375 -10.35 1.61 1.11
CA ARG A 375 -10.74 2.16 -0.19
C ARG A 375 -10.90 1.07 -1.24
N VAL A 376 -11.89 1.22 -2.10
CA VAL A 376 -12.08 0.33 -3.25
C VAL A 376 -11.09 0.74 -4.33
N ASN A 377 -10.28 -0.21 -4.79
CA ASN A 377 -9.30 0.02 -5.84
C ASN A 377 -10.01 0.39 -7.15
N HIS A 378 -9.64 1.54 -7.71
CA HIS A 378 -10.20 1.98 -8.99
C HIS A 378 -10.03 0.93 -10.08
N GLY A 379 -11.06 0.77 -10.91
CA GLY A 379 -11.09 -0.20 -12.00
C GLY A 379 -11.38 -1.64 -11.61
N THR A 380 -11.45 -1.96 -10.31
CA THR A 380 -11.84 -3.31 -9.87
C THR A 380 -13.36 -3.49 -9.73
N ALA A 381 -14.11 -2.38 -9.71
CA ALA A 381 -15.56 -2.38 -9.57
C ALA A 381 -16.26 -2.15 -10.92
N HIS A 382 -17.29 -2.96 -11.19
CA HIS A 382 -18.15 -2.85 -12.39
C HIS A 382 -19.63 -2.61 -12.07
N ARG A 383 -19.95 -2.53 -10.77
CA ARG A 383 -21.27 -2.26 -10.23
C ARG A 383 -21.12 -1.48 -8.92
N VAL A 384 -22.23 -0.94 -8.44
CA VAL A 384 -22.31 -0.29 -7.13
C VAL A 384 -23.39 -0.94 -6.28
N ASN A 385 -23.15 -1.00 -4.99
CA ASN A 385 -24.18 -1.31 -4.00
C ASN A 385 -24.77 0.01 -3.50
N THR A 386 -26.07 0.02 -3.24
CA THR A 386 -26.77 1.19 -2.73
C THR A 386 -27.42 0.88 -1.40
N TYR A 387 -27.22 1.76 -0.42
CA TYR A 387 -27.76 1.61 0.92
C TYR A 387 -28.60 2.84 1.27
N THR A 388 -29.83 2.65 1.72
CA THR A 388 -30.66 3.76 2.21
C THR A 388 -30.32 4.03 3.67
N ILE A 389 -30.16 5.30 4.03
CA ILE A 389 -29.88 5.71 5.41
C ILE A 389 -31.22 5.73 6.15
N ASP A 390 -31.39 4.80 7.09
CA ASP A 390 -32.57 4.71 7.94
C ASP A 390 -32.26 5.39 9.28
N ASN A 391 -32.67 6.65 9.41
CA ASN A 391 -32.41 7.47 10.59
C ASN A 391 -33.22 7.02 11.82
N LEU A 392 -34.33 6.29 11.63
CA LEU A 392 -35.18 5.84 12.74
C LEU A 392 -34.59 4.61 13.42
N LEU A 393 -34.09 3.67 12.61
CA LEU A 393 -33.46 2.44 13.09
C LEU A 393 -31.93 2.54 13.15
N CYS A 394 -31.38 3.72 12.87
CA CYS A 394 -29.94 4.00 12.92
C CYS A 394 -29.11 2.97 12.14
N ARG A 395 -29.54 2.63 10.91
CA ARG A 395 -28.93 1.56 10.10
C ARG A 395 -28.83 1.90 8.63
N LEU A 396 -27.92 1.20 7.96
CA LEU A 396 -27.82 1.23 6.50
C LEU A 396 -28.61 0.06 5.92
N LYS A 397 -29.73 0.38 5.26
CA LYS A 397 -30.62 -0.61 4.65
C LYS A 397 -30.13 -0.95 3.24
N ASP A 398 -29.73 -2.19 3.02
CA ASP A 398 -29.32 -2.73 1.73
C ASP A 398 -30.50 -2.98 0.76
N ASP A 399 -30.19 -3.54 -0.41
CA ASP A 399 -31.14 -3.84 -1.49
C ASP A 399 -31.87 -5.19 -1.33
N GLY A 400 -31.65 -5.89 -0.21
CA GLY A 400 -32.18 -7.21 0.10
C GLY A 400 -31.26 -8.35 -0.31
N THR A 401 -30.23 -8.10 -1.13
CA THR A 401 -29.33 -9.15 -1.62
C THR A 401 -28.28 -9.52 -0.58
N MET A 402 -27.99 -10.82 -0.48
CA MET A 402 -26.95 -11.32 0.43
C MET A 402 -25.56 -10.73 0.09
N GLU A 403 -25.26 -10.57 -1.20
CA GLU A 403 -24.01 -9.99 -1.68
C GLU A 403 -23.82 -8.55 -1.17
N SER A 404 -24.86 -7.73 -1.26
CA SER A 404 -24.83 -6.34 -0.80
C SER A 404 -24.67 -6.26 0.72
N LYS A 405 -25.35 -7.15 1.47
CA LYS A 405 -25.22 -7.25 2.94
C LYS A 405 -23.81 -7.64 3.37
N LEU A 406 -23.26 -8.71 2.79
CA LEU A 406 -21.93 -9.19 3.14
C LEU A 406 -20.86 -8.17 2.80
N TYR A 407 -20.96 -7.51 1.65
CA TYR A 407 -20.02 -6.46 1.28
C TYR A 407 -20.10 -5.24 2.23
N LEU A 408 -21.30 -4.89 2.69
CA LEU A 408 -21.49 -3.87 3.73
C LEU A 408 -20.86 -4.31 5.05
N GLY A 409 -21.09 -5.56 5.47
CA GLY A 409 -20.45 -6.15 6.65
C GLY A 409 -18.93 -6.09 6.57
N TYR A 410 -18.36 -6.48 5.43
CA TYR A 410 -16.91 -6.39 5.23
C TYR A 410 -16.39 -4.94 5.35
N ALA A 411 -17.11 -3.96 4.81
CA ALA A 411 -16.76 -2.55 4.96
C ALA A 411 -16.85 -2.08 6.43
N HIS A 412 -17.84 -2.53 7.20
CA HIS A 412 -17.92 -2.26 8.65
C HIS A 412 -16.75 -2.91 9.41
N ALA A 413 -16.42 -4.17 9.13
CA ALA A 413 -15.31 -4.87 9.79
C ALA A 413 -14.00 -4.11 9.64
N LEU A 414 -13.69 -3.66 8.42
CA LEU A 414 -12.49 -2.86 8.13
C LEU A 414 -12.51 -1.47 8.78
N ALA A 415 -13.70 -0.90 8.97
CA ALA A 415 -13.92 0.38 9.63
C ALA A 415 -14.02 0.26 11.16
N SER A 416 -13.79 -0.93 11.72
CA SER A 416 -13.98 -1.17 13.16
C SER A 416 -12.94 -0.43 14.01
N TYR A 417 -13.41 0.13 15.12
CA TYR A 417 -12.62 0.89 16.07
C TYR A 417 -13.15 0.66 17.50
N CYS A 418 -12.38 1.07 18.52
CA CYS A 418 -12.76 0.85 19.93
C CYS A 418 -13.92 1.70 20.41
N ILE A 419 -14.26 2.76 19.67
CA ILE A 419 -15.40 3.61 19.94
C ILE A 419 -16.49 3.24 18.94
N PRO A 420 -17.71 2.89 19.40
CA PRO A 420 -18.85 2.69 18.53
C PRO A 420 -19.11 3.88 17.61
N ASP A 421 -19.55 3.61 16.39
CA ASP A 421 -19.81 4.70 15.45
C ASP A 421 -21.06 5.51 15.90
N PRO A 422 -21.04 6.85 15.79
CA PRO A 422 -22.13 7.69 16.30
C PRO A 422 -23.50 7.45 15.67
N PHE A 423 -23.57 6.88 14.47
CA PHE A 423 -24.84 6.67 13.78
C PHE A 423 -25.50 5.38 14.24
N THR A 424 -24.79 4.26 14.19
CA THR A 424 -25.35 2.95 14.54
C THR A 424 -25.27 2.62 16.02
N GLY A 425 -24.41 3.32 16.78
CA GLY A 425 -24.17 3.01 18.19
C GLY A 425 -23.39 1.71 18.42
N HIS A 426 -22.87 1.11 17.36
CA HIS A 426 -22.14 -0.15 17.38
C HIS A 426 -20.74 0.02 16.78
N THR A 427 -19.81 -0.85 17.16
CA THR A 427 -18.52 -0.96 16.47
C THR A 427 -18.70 -1.63 15.10
N GLY A 428 -17.73 -1.45 14.21
CA GLY A 428 -17.73 -2.13 12.91
C GLY A 428 -17.76 -3.66 13.03
N THR A 429 -17.09 -4.20 14.05
CA THR A 429 -17.08 -5.64 14.36
C THR A 429 -18.45 -6.14 14.80
N GLU A 430 -19.11 -5.41 15.70
CA GLU A 430 -20.47 -5.70 16.14
C GLU A 430 -21.45 -5.68 14.95
N GLN A 431 -21.39 -4.65 14.11
CA GLN A 431 -22.25 -4.57 12.92
C GLN A 431 -22.04 -5.72 11.96
N THR A 432 -20.78 -6.11 11.75
CA THR A 432 -20.45 -7.25 10.88
C THR A 432 -21.01 -8.54 11.46
N LEU A 433 -20.84 -8.79 12.77
CA LEU A 433 -21.39 -9.97 13.44
C LEU A 433 -22.93 -9.99 13.39
N SER A 434 -23.58 -8.84 13.57
CA SER A 434 -25.03 -8.69 13.42
C SER A 434 -25.50 -9.09 12.02
N ILE A 435 -24.80 -8.62 10.98
CA ILE A 435 -25.09 -8.98 9.58
C ILE A 435 -24.89 -10.48 9.34
N LEU A 436 -23.77 -11.05 9.78
CA LEU A 436 -23.47 -12.48 9.61
C LEU A 436 -24.51 -13.36 10.30
N LYS A 437 -24.94 -13.00 11.52
CA LYS A 437 -25.96 -13.71 12.30
C LYS A 437 -27.40 -13.46 11.80
N SER A 438 -27.60 -12.57 10.83
CA SER A 438 -28.94 -12.21 10.37
C SER A 438 -29.66 -13.39 9.69
N ALA A 439 -30.97 -13.49 9.90
CA ALA A 439 -31.78 -14.55 9.31
C ALA A 439 -31.65 -14.59 7.78
N SER A 440 -31.52 -13.44 7.12
CA SER A 440 -31.34 -13.36 5.66
C SER A 440 -30.03 -13.95 5.13
N VAL A 441 -28.98 -13.97 5.95
CA VAL A 441 -27.70 -14.60 5.59
C VAL A 441 -27.79 -16.11 5.84
N HIS A 442 -28.44 -16.53 6.92
CA HIS A 442 -28.60 -17.94 7.28
C HIS A 442 -29.74 -18.69 6.55
N SER A 443 -30.60 -17.99 5.80
CA SER A 443 -31.68 -18.58 5.00
C SER A 443 -31.29 -18.81 3.54
N ALA A 444 -30.04 -18.55 3.17
CA ALA A 444 -29.57 -18.74 1.80
C ALA A 444 -29.44 -20.24 1.47
N PHE A 445 -30.02 -20.67 0.35
CA PHE A 445 -29.92 -22.04 -0.16
C PHE A 445 -28.71 -22.24 -1.09
N SER A 446 -28.18 -21.15 -1.66
CA SER A 446 -27.00 -21.15 -2.50
C SER A 446 -26.23 -19.84 -2.33
N LEU A 447 -24.92 -19.89 -2.58
CA LEU A 447 -24.04 -18.73 -2.53
C LEU A 447 -23.49 -18.44 -3.92
N SER A 448 -23.56 -17.17 -4.32
CA SER A 448 -22.85 -16.69 -5.51
C SER A 448 -21.35 -16.57 -5.23
N ASP A 449 -20.54 -16.58 -6.28
CA ASP A 449 -19.09 -16.39 -6.15
C ASP A 449 -18.72 -15.06 -5.47
N THR A 450 -19.53 -14.02 -5.63
CA THR A 450 -19.33 -12.71 -4.98
C THR A 450 -19.63 -12.77 -3.49
N ALA A 451 -20.69 -13.49 -3.09
CA ALA A 451 -20.99 -13.74 -1.68
C ALA A 451 -19.88 -14.59 -1.03
N LEU A 452 -19.44 -15.67 -1.67
CA LEU A 452 -18.34 -16.51 -1.19
C LEU A 452 -17.04 -15.73 -1.01
N LYS A 453 -16.67 -14.89 -1.98
CA LYS A 453 -15.49 -14.01 -1.87
C LYS A 453 -15.62 -13.03 -0.70
N SER A 454 -16.81 -12.48 -0.47
CA SER A 454 -17.04 -11.56 0.66
C SER A 454 -16.90 -12.28 2.01
N LEU A 455 -17.44 -13.51 2.11
CA LEU A 455 -17.28 -14.36 3.29
C LEU A 455 -15.81 -14.73 3.55
N ASP A 456 -15.07 -15.11 2.50
CA ASP A 456 -13.62 -15.40 2.60
C ASP A 456 -12.84 -14.15 3.05
N CYS A 457 -13.13 -12.97 2.48
CA CYS A 457 -12.52 -11.72 2.93
C CYS A 457 -12.82 -11.42 4.41
N ILE A 458 -14.06 -11.59 4.87
CA ILE A 458 -14.44 -11.37 6.28
C ILE A 458 -13.74 -12.39 7.19
N ALA A 459 -13.71 -13.67 6.81
CA ALA A 459 -13.08 -14.72 7.60
C ALA A 459 -11.57 -14.50 7.74
N ARG A 460 -10.89 -14.04 6.70
CA ARG A 460 -9.43 -13.74 6.71
C ARG A 460 -9.05 -12.54 7.57
N LEU A 461 -10.01 -11.74 8.04
CA LEU A 461 -9.73 -10.73 9.05
C LEU A 461 -9.40 -11.37 10.40
N ALA A 462 -9.86 -12.59 10.68
CA ALA A 462 -9.49 -13.30 11.89
C ALA A 462 -7.96 -13.52 11.95
N PRO A 463 -7.31 -13.30 13.10
CA PRO A 463 -5.89 -13.59 13.26
C PRO A 463 -5.63 -15.07 13.02
N LYS A 464 -4.52 -15.39 12.36
CA LYS A 464 -4.12 -16.80 12.23
C LYS A 464 -3.60 -17.30 13.56
N ARG A 465 -3.96 -18.53 13.92
CA ARG A 465 -3.60 -19.12 15.21
C ARG A 465 -3.14 -20.56 15.02
N TYR A 466 -1.91 -20.85 15.44
CA TYR A 466 -1.32 -22.19 15.34
C TYR A 466 -0.58 -22.60 16.61
N PHE A 467 -0.40 -23.91 16.78
CA PHE A 467 0.39 -24.44 17.88
C PHE A 467 1.89 -24.31 17.60
N TYR A 468 2.66 -24.04 18.65
CA TYR A 468 4.11 -24.02 18.60
C TYR A 468 4.71 -24.93 19.70
N PRO A 469 5.70 -25.77 19.35
CA PRO A 469 6.03 -26.23 18.00
C PRO A 469 4.82 -26.90 17.32
N SER A 470 4.75 -26.94 15.99
CA SER A 470 3.55 -27.39 15.25
C SER A 470 3.05 -28.81 15.57
N HIS A 471 3.94 -29.68 16.04
CA HIS A 471 3.64 -31.06 16.43
C HIS A 471 3.23 -31.20 17.92
N LEU A 472 3.24 -30.11 18.70
CA LEU A 472 2.92 -30.10 20.12
C LEU A 472 1.88 -29.03 20.44
N ARG A 473 0.89 -29.39 21.27
CA ARG A 473 -0.15 -28.47 21.73
C ARG A 473 0.24 -27.75 23.04
N VAL A 474 1.45 -27.21 23.10
CA VAL A 474 2.02 -26.64 24.35
C VAL A 474 2.06 -25.11 24.38
N MET A 475 2.11 -24.45 23.21
CA MET A 475 2.10 -22.99 23.10
C MET A 475 1.28 -22.57 21.87
N GLN A 476 0.79 -21.32 21.85
CA GLN A 476 0.15 -20.72 20.69
C GLN A 476 1.05 -19.66 20.05
N THR A 477 0.99 -19.57 18.72
CA THR A 477 1.51 -18.46 17.91
C THR A 477 0.33 -17.79 17.22
N VAL A 478 0.30 -16.46 17.27
CA VAL A 478 -0.75 -15.64 16.66
C VAL A 478 -0.13 -14.69 15.65
N GLU A 479 -0.59 -14.72 14.40
CA GLU A 479 -0.18 -13.77 13.36
C GLU A 479 -1.29 -12.73 13.17
N TRP A 480 -0.97 -11.48 13.48
CA TRP A 480 -1.84 -10.33 13.24
C TRP A 480 -1.42 -9.62 11.96
N ASP A 481 -2.39 -9.08 11.24
CA ASP A 481 -2.15 -8.14 10.15
C ASP A 481 -1.80 -6.76 10.73
N SER A 482 -0.57 -6.32 10.49
CA SER A 482 -0.07 -5.02 10.94
C SER A 482 -0.82 -3.83 10.35
N SER A 483 -1.49 -4.00 9.20
CA SER A 483 -2.26 -2.95 8.51
C SER A 483 -3.68 -2.75 9.07
N LEU A 484 -4.12 -3.60 9.99
CA LEU A 484 -5.46 -3.55 10.60
C LEU A 484 -5.41 -3.29 12.10
N GLY A 485 -6.43 -2.62 12.63
CA GLY A 485 -6.65 -2.50 14.07
C GLY A 485 -6.92 -3.87 14.69
N SER A 486 -6.61 -4.04 15.98
CA SER A 486 -6.87 -5.30 16.69
C SER A 486 -8.36 -5.66 16.71
N LEU A 487 -9.24 -4.67 16.84
CA LEU A 487 -10.68 -4.88 16.88
C LEU A 487 -11.28 -5.26 15.52
N ALA A 488 -10.65 -4.88 14.41
CA ALA A 488 -11.06 -5.31 13.07
C ALA A 488 -10.71 -6.79 12.81
N GLN A 489 -9.84 -7.38 13.64
CA GLN A 489 -9.33 -8.75 13.48
C GLN A 489 -9.94 -9.67 14.55
N ASP A 490 -11.22 -10.00 14.38
CA ASP A 490 -11.99 -10.77 15.36
C ASP A 490 -12.16 -12.23 14.95
N SER A 491 -11.78 -13.18 15.83
CA SER A 491 -11.85 -14.62 15.52
C SER A 491 -13.28 -15.15 15.32
N ARG A 492 -14.30 -14.44 15.82
CA ARG A 492 -15.71 -14.84 15.66
C ARG A 492 -16.17 -14.71 14.22
N PHE A 493 -15.54 -13.87 13.40
CA PHE A 493 -15.81 -13.83 11.96
C PHE A 493 -15.59 -15.19 11.31
N LEU A 494 -14.46 -15.83 11.60
CA LEU A 494 -14.14 -17.16 11.08
C LEU A 494 -15.17 -18.20 11.53
N VAL A 495 -15.56 -18.18 12.82
CA VAL A 495 -16.58 -19.09 13.35
C VAL A 495 -17.93 -18.90 12.65
N GLN A 496 -18.41 -17.65 12.54
CA GLN A 496 -19.70 -17.37 11.92
C GLN A 496 -19.70 -17.70 10.42
N VAL A 497 -18.61 -17.40 9.69
CA VAL A 497 -18.49 -17.76 8.28
C VAL A 497 -18.49 -19.28 8.09
N ASN A 498 -17.75 -20.04 8.89
CA ASN A 498 -17.79 -21.52 8.83
C ASN A 498 -19.19 -22.05 9.10
N THR A 499 -19.90 -21.53 10.12
CA THR A 499 -21.30 -21.91 10.40
C THR A 499 -22.23 -21.64 9.21
N ILE A 500 -22.05 -20.52 8.50
CA ILE A 500 -22.83 -20.21 7.29
C ILE A 500 -22.52 -21.22 6.19
N LEU A 501 -21.24 -21.51 5.93
CA LEU A 501 -20.82 -22.44 4.89
C LEU A 501 -21.30 -23.87 5.17
N ASP A 502 -21.18 -24.34 6.41
CA ASP A 502 -21.66 -25.65 6.84
C ASP A 502 -23.18 -25.78 6.63
N LYS A 503 -23.95 -24.76 7.05
CA LYS A 503 -25.40 -24.75 6.90
C LYS A 503 -25.84 -24.70 5.43
N VAL A 504 -25.17 -23.92 4.59
CA VAL A 504 -25.46 -23.91 3.15
C VAL A 504 -25.13 -25.27 2.54
N SER A 505 -24.00 -25.89 2.92
CA SER A 505 -23.66 -27.22 2.43
C SER A 505 -24.68 -28.29 2.84
N GLU A 506 -25.20 -28.21 4.07
CA GLU A 506 -26.27 -29.11 4.55
C GLU A 506 -27.55 -28.92 3.73
N LEU A 507 -28.00 -27.68 3.53
CA LEU A 507 -29.18 -27.37 2.73
C LEU A 507 -29.01 -27.78 1.26
N GLN A 508 -27.87 -27.52 0.65
CA GLN A 508 -27.59 -27.94 -0.73
C GLN A 508 -27.67 -29.46 -0.89
N SER A 509 -27.16 -30.21 0.09
CA SER A 509 -27.27 -31.67 0.14
C SER A 509 -28.70 -32.16 0.26
N LEU A 510 -29.60 -31.41 0.91
CA LEU A 510 -31.01 -31.79 1.06
C LEU A 510 -31.82 -31.55 -0.23
N TYR A 511 -31.40 -30.60 -1.07
CA TYR A 511 -32.15 -30.18 -2.26
C TYR A 511 -31.49 -30.57 -3.59
N ASP A 512 -30.38 -31.32 -3.59
CA ASP A 512 -29.60 -31.69 -4.79
C ASP A 512 -29.27 -30.49 -5.72
N THR A 513 -29.03 -29.32 -5.12
CA THR A 513 -28.81 -28.07 -5.86
C THR A 513 -27.33 -27.68 -5.88
N GLY A 514 -26.61 -28.23 -6.85
CA GLY A 514 -25.33 -27.71 -7.30
C GLY A 514 -24.08 -28.34 -6.69
N PRO A 515 -22.88 -27.87 -7.09
CA PRO A 515 -21.61 -28.41 -6.64
C PRO A 515 -21.40 -28.14 -5.14
N SER A 516 -20.90 -29.15 -4.42
CA SER A 516 -20.53 -29.03 -3.01
C SER A 516 -19.54 -27.87 -2.80
N ILE A 517 -19.91 -26.92 -1.93
CA ILE A 517 -19.03 -25.83 -1.51
C ILE A 517 -17.91 -26.43 -0.67
N LYS A 518 -16.81 -26.81 -1.32
CA LYS A 518 -15.61 -27.32 -0.66
C LYS A 518 -14.61 -26.20 -0.47
N GLY A 519 -14.50 -25.72 0.76
CA GLY A 519 -13.46 -24.78 1.17
C GLY A 519 -13.53 -24.52 2.66
N LYS A 520 -12.92 -25.40 3.46
CA LYS A 520 -12.69 -25.07 4.87
C LYS A 520 -11.67 -23.95 4.96
N LEU A 521 -12.01 -22.89 5.68
CA LEU A 521 -11.11 -21.79 5.98
C LEU A 521 -10.15 -22.22 7.09
N ASP A 522 -9.17 -23.05 6.76
CA ASP A 522 -8.26 -23.69 7.73
C ASP A 522 -7.02 -22.83 8.08
N HIS A 523 -7.16 -21.50 8.07
CA HIS A 523 -6.05 -20.60 8.42
C HIS A 523 -5.85 -20.42 9.94
N ALA A 524 -6.65 -21.08 10.78
CA ALA A 524 -6.47 -21.10 12.23
C ALA A 524 -6.97 -22.40 12.84
N HIS A 525 -6.28 -22.90 13.87
CA HIS A 525 -6.78 -24.05 14.64
C HIS A 525 -7.99 -23.65 15.49
N MET A 526 -9.12 -24.33 15.25
CA MET A 526 -10.39 -24.03 15.92
C MET A 526 -10.34 -24.14 17.45
N ASP A 527 -9.51 -25.03 18.00
CA ASP A 527 -9.31 -25.15 19.44
C ASP A 527 -8.76 -23.85 20.05
N LEU A 528 -7.79 -23.21 19.37
CA LEU A 528 -7.19 -21.94 19.78
C LEU A 528 -8.15 -20.77 19.58
N VAL A 529 -8.93 -20.80 18.49
CA VAL A 529 -9.97 -19.80 18.20
C VAL A 529 -11.03 -19.80 19.30
N LYS A 530 -11.61 -20.97 19.62
CA LYS A 530 -12.61 -21.09 20.68
C LYS A 530 -12.07 -20.67 22.04
N ARG A 531 -10.81 -21.02 22.36
CA ARG A 531 -10.13 -20.59 23.59
C ARG A 531 -10.03 -19.07 23.68
N GLU A 532 -9.62 -18.41 22.59
CA GLU A 532 -9.53 -16.95 22.57
C GLU A 532 -10.89 -16.27 22.68
N ILE A 533 -11.90 -16.76 21.96
CA ILE A 533 -13.28 -16.26 22.06
C ILE A 533 -13.78 -16.36 23.51
N ASN A 534 -13.59 -17.50 24.17
CA ASN A 534 -13.95 -17.66 25.58
C ASN A 534 -13.19 -16.66 26.47
N THR A 535 -11.88 -16.49 26.25
CA THR A 535 -11.06 -15.56 27.05
C THR A 535 -11.55 -14.11 26.89
N ASN A 536 -11.83 -13.70 25.65
CA ASN A 536 -12.23 -12.34 25.30
C ASN A 536 -13.71 -12.06 25.57
N SER A 537 -14.53 -13.07 25.84
CA SER A 537 -15.95 -12.90 26.16
C SER A 537 -16.18 -11.94 27.34
N THR A 538 -15.26 -11.94 28.31
CA THR A 538 -15.28 -11.03 29.47
C THR A 538 -15.10 -9.55 29.11
N LEU A 539 -14.54 -9.26 27.94
CA LEU A 539 -14.35 -7.91 27.40
C LEU A 539 -15.45 -7.52 26.41
N CYS A 540 -16.35 -8.46 26.09
CA CYS A 540 -17.43 -8.28 25.13
C CYS A 540 -18.72 -7.82 25.82
N VAL A 541 -19.60 -7.17 25.05
CA VAL A 541 -20.94 -6.79 25.50
C VAL A 541 -21.96 -7.89 25.17
N SER A 542 -23.10 -7.85 25.86
CA SER A 542 -24.23 -8.76 25.62
C SER A 542 -24.71 -8.67 24.16
N GLY A 543 -24.98 -9.83 23.55
CA GLY A 543 -25.33 -9.98 22.13
C GLY A 543 -24.13 -9.97 21.17
N PHE A 544 -22.99 -9.49 21.63
CA PHE A 544 -21.75 -9.39 20.88
C PHE A 544 -20.58 -9.99 21.64
N GLY A 545 -20.73 -11.22 22.14
CA GLY A 545 -19.64 -12.12 22.55
C GLY A 545 -19.58 -12.48 24.03
N ALA A 546 -20.29 -11.76 24.91
CA ALA A 546 -20.28 -12.06 26.34
C ALA A 546 -20.81 -13.48 26.64
N GLU A 547 -21.81 -13.89 25.89
CA GLU A 547 -22.48 -15.20 25.90
C GLU A 547 -21.60 -16.37 25.44
N GLU A 548 -20.38 -16.12 24.94
CA GLU A 548 -19.42 -17.18 24.62
C GLU A 548 -18.57 -17.61 25.83
N PHE A 549 -18.78 -16.96 27.00
CA PHE A 549 -18.09 -17.32 28.24
C PHE A 549 -18.46 -18.73 28.72
N THR A 550 -17.45 -19.52 29.06
CA THR A 550 -17.60 -20.83 29.68
C THR A 550 -16.45 -21.14 30.63
N ASN A 551 -16.77 -21.71 31.79
CA ASN A 551 -15.82 -22.23 32.76
C ASN A 551 -15.62 -23.76 32.64
N GLN A 552 -16.18 -24.40 31.61
CA GLN A 552 -16.13 -25.85 31.42
C GLN A 552 -14.70 -26.40 31.33
N TYR A 553 -13.75 -25.57 30.89
CA TYR A 553 -12.35 -25.93 30.71
C TYR A 553 -11.44 -25.44 31.84
N ASP A 554 -12.01 -24.82 32.88
CA ASP A 554 -11.22 -24.30 33.99
C ASP A 554 -10.75 -25.45 34.88
N GLU A 555 -9.47 -25.43 35.22
CA GLU A 555 -8.88 -26.29 36.23
C GLU A 555 -8.67 -25.50 37.53
N ALA A 556 -8.76 -26.18 38.67
CA ALA A 556 -8.43 -25.56 39.95
C ALA A 556 -6.95 -25.16 39.95
N TYR A 557 -6.68 -23.85 39.89
CA TYR A 557 -5.33 -23.33 39.97
C TYR A 557 -4.75 -23.65 41.35
N LEU A 558 -3.75 -24.52 41.40
CA LEU A 558 -2.96 -24.77 42.60
C LEU A 558 -1.99 -23.60 42.79
N PRO A 559 -2.15 -22.80 43.85
CA PRO A 559 -1.28 -21.66 44.10
C PRO A 559 0.20 -22.07 44.22
N ARG A 560 1.11 -21.25 43.69
CA ARG A 560 2.56 -21.53 43.72
C ARG A 560 3.15 -21.59 45.14
N ASP A 561 2.43 -21.05 46.13
CA ASP A 561 2.78 -21.06 47.55
C ASP A 561 2.41 -22.36 48.27
N CYS A 562 1.73 -23.32 47.62
CA CYS A 562 1.51 -24.68 48.16
C CYS A 562 2.82 -25.42 48.49
N GLY A 563 3.96 -24.96 47.96
CA GLY A 563 5.30 -25.50 48.21
C GLY A 563 6.13 -24.77 49.27
N ARG A 564 5.57 -23.87 50.08
CA ARG A 564 6.31 -23.13 51.14
C ARG A 564 7.07 -24.01 52.14
N ARG A 565 6.69 -25.28 52.28
CA ARG A 565 7.37 -26.31 53.11
C ARG A 565 7.99 -27.44 52.27
N SER A 566 8.25 -27.19 51.00
CA SER A 566 8.98 -28.16 50.17
C SER A 566 10.48 -28.07 50.46
N PRO A 567 11.22 -29.19 50.44
CA PRO A 567 12.68 -29.19 50.63
C PRO A 567 13.40 -28.26 49.64
N GLN A 568 12.83 -28.08 48.44
CA GLN A 568 13.34 -27.16 47.41
C GLN A 568 13.19 -25.69 47.80
N ALA A 569 12.06 -25.30 48.41
CA ALA A 569 11.85 -23.93 48.89
C ALA A 569 12.78 -23.59 50.06
N GLU A 570 13.04 -24.56 50.95
CA GLU A 570 14.00 -24.42 52.05
C GLU A 570 15.44 -24.29 51.52
N GLN A 571 15.84 -25.11 50.54
CA GLN A 571 17.16 -25.01 49.91
C GLN A 571 17.37 -23.66 49.19
N ILE A 572 16.38 -23.17 48.45
CA ILE A 572 16.46 -21.86 47.78
C ILE A 572 16.54 -20.73 48.81
N SER A 573 15.74 -20.79 49.88
CA SER A 573 15.81 -19.81 50.97
C SER A 573 17.18 -19.83 51.66
N ASP A 574 17.77 -21.00 51.85
CA ASP A 574 19.08 -21.16 52.48
C ASP A 574 20.21 -20.67 51.56
N ILE A 575 20.12 -20.91 50.25
CA ILE A 575 21.03 -20.35 49.24
C ILE A 575 20.95 -18.81 49.23
N VAL A 576 19.74 -18.25 49.21
CA VAL A 576 19.53 -16.79 49.25
C VAL A 576 20.04 -16.19 50.56
N HIS A 577 19.85 -16.89 51.68
CA HIS A 577 20.38 -16.47 52.98
C HIS A 577 21.91 -16.48 53.02
N ARG A 578 22.56 -17.52 52.49
CA ARG A 578 24.03 -17.63 52.40
C ARG A 578 24.64 -16.57 51.48
N ILE A 579 23.97 -16.27 50.36
CA ILE A 579 24.36 -15.18 49.44
C ILE A 579 24.26 -13.81 50.14
N ASN A 580 23.16 -13.56 50.86
CA ASN A 580 22.94 -12.28 51.55
C ASN A 580 23.81 -12.10 52.81
N THR A 581 24.26 -13.18 53.44
CA THR A 581 25.12 -13.14 54.65
C THR A 581 26.61 -13.26 54.35
N GLY A 582 26.99 -13.40 53.07
CA GLY A 582 28.40 -13.42 52.65
C GLY A 582 29.18 -14.67 53.11
N GLN A 583 28.49 -15.77 53.44
CA GLN A 583 29.17 -17.00 53.82
C GLN A 583 29.69 -17.74 52.57
N GLU A 584 30.97 -17.52 52.25
CA GLU A 584 31.70 -18.36 51.29
C GLU A 584 31.83 -19.78 51.84
N SER A 585 31.23 -20.74 51.14
CA SER A 585 31.34 -22.16 51.46
C SER A 585 32.77 -22.67 51.23
N ARG A 586 33.55 -22.78 52.32
CA ARG A 586 34.63 -23.76 52.38
C ARG A 586 34.02 -25.15 52.52
N GLN A 587 33.73 -25.81 51.40
CA GLN A 587 33.68 -27.27 51.37
C GLN A 587 34.37 -27.79 50.11
N LYS A 588 35.61 -28.26 50.31
CA LYS A 588 36.35 -29.10 49.36
C LYS A 588 35.52 -30.36 49.10
N CYS A 589 34.97 -30.51 47.89
CA CYS A 589 34.65 -31.83 47.37
C CYS A 589 35.96 -32.45 46.86
N SER A 590 36.57 -33.28 47.71
CA SER A 590 37.57 -34.27 47.29
C SER A 590 36.87 -35.36 46.47
N TYR A 591 37.00 -35.32 45.15
CA TYR A 591 36.79 -36.51 44.33
C TYR A 591 38.04 -37.38 44.44
N ALA A 592 37.95 -38.43 45.26
CA ALA A 592 38.86 -39.56 45.20
C ALA A 592 38.39 -40.50 44.08
N ASN A 593 39.26 -40.75 43.11
CA ASN A 593 39.17 -41.88 42.19
C ASN A 593 39.41 -43.20 42.96
N GLY A 594 38.72 -44.28 42.56
CA GLY A 594 39.21 -45.64 42.77
C GLY A 594 38.16 -46.71 43.06
N ASN A 595 37.79 -47.46 42.01
CA ASN A 595 37.46 -48.89 41.91
C ASN A 595 37.07 -49.71 43.16
N GLY A 596 36.04 -50.55 43.00
CA GLY A 596 36.04 -51.91 43.58
C GLY A 596 34.68 -52.50 43.96
N LEU A 597 34.20 -53.41 43.09
CA LEU A 597 33.14 -54.44 43.24
C LEU A 597 31.67 -54.01 43.26
#